data_AF-A0A183IHB4-F1
#
_entry.id   AF-A0A183IHB4-F1
#
_cell.length_a   1.000
_cell.length_b   1.000
_cell.length_c   1.000
_cell.angle_alpha   90.00
_cell.angle_beta   90.00
_cell.angle_gamma   90.00
#
_symmetry.space_group_name_H-M   'P 1'
#
loop_
_entity.id
_entity.type
_entity.pdbx_description
1 polymer ?
#
loop_
_entity_poly.entity_id
_entity_poly.type
_entity_poly.pdbx_seq_one_letter_code
_entity_poly.pdbx_strand_id
1 'polypeptide(L)'
;MVSSPFYGYVGFDASPAHFGMDLTNLFFGVIGKVAIATPFRACCALKNDLLFAGKVVVVERGDCTFLEKTQNVEKAGGIAAIVLDSDPYTSMTNSSFFVMSADGNSTVRIPSVFLFGLEAKSFMKLLADHPDVLVRLGEKTLNPSVIISGYWRDGFRADHSRVLSRKVH
;
A
#
# COMPACT_ATOMS: atom_id res chain seq x y z
N MET A 1 -15.65 -29.09 -17.42
CA MET A 1 -14.86 -28.86 -16.19
C MET A 1 -13.60 -28.12 -16.57
N VAL A 2 -13.42 -26.88 -16.08
CA VAL A 2 -12.14 -26.16 -16.06
C VAL A 2 -12.17 -25.32 -14.78
N SER A 3 -11.41 -25.75 -13.78
CA SER A 3 -11.19 -25.02 -12.53
C SER A 3 -10.06 -24.03 -12.73
N SER A 4 -10.35 -22.74 -12.63
CA SER A 4 -9.39 -21.65 -12.49
C SER A 4 -10.05 -20.61 -11.58
N PRO A 5 -9.34 -19.94 -10.65
CA PRO A 5 -9.98 -19.09 -9.67
C PRO A 5 -10.56 -17.85 -10.37
N PHE A 6 -11.87 -17.87 -10.55
CA PHE A 6 -12.67 -16.66 -10.70
C PHE A 6 -12.49 -15.88 -9.38
N TYR A 7 -11.94 -14.66 -9.40
CA TYR A 7 -11.58 -13.78 -8.25
C TYR A 7 -10.17 -13.89 -7.63
N GLY A 8 -9.10 -14.01 -8.43
CA GLY A 8 -7.70 -14.16 -7.96
C GLY A 8 -7.00 -12.97 -7.28
N TYR A 9 -7.67 -12.13 -6.47
CA TYR A 9 -7.00 -11.10 -5.66
C TYR A 9 -7.37 -11.26 -4.18
N VAL A 10 -6.38 -11.63 -3.35
CA VAL A 10 -6.53 -11.61 -1.89
C VAL A 10 -6.31 -10.18 -1.42
N GLY A 11 -7.34 -9.60 -0.80
CA GLY A 11 -7.27 -8.29 -0.16
C GLY A 11 -7.12 -8.43 1.36
N PHE A 12 -6.42 -7.48 1.97
CA PHE A 12 -6.34 -7.34 3.41
C PHE A 12 -6.79 -5.93 3.77
N ASP A 13 -7.69 -5.81 4.74
CA ASP A 13 -8.06 -4.50 5.24
C ASP A 13 -6.88 -3.95 6.05
N ALA A 14 -6.47 -2.72 5.73
CA ALA A 14 -5.34 -2.04 6.35
C ALA A 14 -5.71 -0.60 6.74
N SER A 15 -5.19 -0.12 7.86
CA SER A 15 -5.40 1.27 8.28
C SER A 15 -4.32 2.17 7.66
N PRO A 16 -4.67 3.20 6.87
CA PRO A 16 -3.69 4.08 6.27
C PRO A 16 -3.07 5.03 7.30
N ALA A 17 -1.84 5.46 7.02
CA ALA A 17 -1.20 6.54 7.76
C ALA A 17 -1.79 7.91 7.42
N HIS A 18 -1.84 8.80 8.41
CA HIS A 18 -2.13 10.22 8.22
C HIS A 18 -0.84 11.05 8.01
N PHE A 19 0.15 10.44 7.36
CA PHE A 19 1.40 11.06 6.93
C PHE A 19 1.92 10.35 5.68
N GLY A 20 2.86 10.97 4.98
CA GLY A 20 3.34 10.45 3.70
C GLY A 20 2.39 10.76 2.54
N MET A 21 2.52 9.99 1.46
CA MET A 21 1.63 10.09 0.31
C MET A 21 0.21 9.63 0.67
N ASP A 22 -0.77 10.42 0.26
CA ASP A 22 -2.19 10.09 0.43
C ASP A 22 -2.61 8.98 -0.54
N LEU A 23 -3.17 7.90 0.02
CA LEU A 23 -3.64 6.71 -0.69
C LEU A 23 -5.12 6.77 -1.10
N THR A 24 -5.84 7.85 -0.76
CA THR A 24 -7.27 8.01 -1.06
C THR A 24 -7.55 8.26 -2.54
N ASN A 25 -6.57 8.80 -3.27
CA ASN A 25 -6.74 9.01 -4.69
C ASN A 25 -6.55 7.70 -5.47
N LEU A 26 -7.61 7.24 -6.15
CA LEU A 26 -7.65 5.97 -6.88
C LEU A 26 -6.56 5.81 -7.94
N PHE A 27 -6.03 6.92 -8.45
CA PHE A 27 -4.93 6.94 -9.43
C PHE A 27 -3.54 6.80 -8.80
N PHE A 28 -3.39 6.95 -7.48
CA PHE A 28 -2.10 7.05 -6.77
C PHE A 28 -1.88 5.88 -5.80
N GLY A 29 -2.09 4.65 -6.28
CA GLY A 29 -1.68 3.46 -5.56
C GLY A 29 -0.20 3.13 -5.75
N VAL A 30 0.46 2.61 -4.73
CA VAL A 30 1.82 2.08 -4.85
C VAL A 30 1.75 0.59 -5.15
N ILE A 31 2.41 0.16 -6.22
CA ILE A 31 2.55 -1.26 -6.59
C ILE A 31 4.02 -1.62 -6.52
N GLY A 32 4.34 -2.74 -5.87
CA GLY A 32 5.72 -3.22 -5.80
C GLY A 32 5.82 -4.65 -5.29
N LYS A 33 6.99 -5.26 -5.49
CA LYS A 33 7.35 -6.49 -4.79
C LYS A 33 7.53 -6.20 -3.31
N VAL A 34 7.42 -7.23 -2.48
CA VAL A 34 7.56 -7.11 -1.03
C VAL A 34 8.98 -7.47 -0.58
N ALA A 35 9.50 -6.73 0.39
CA ALA A 35 10.71 -7.10 1.12
C ALA A 35 10.49 -6.98 2.62
N ILE A 36 11.14 -7.84 3.40
CA ILE A 36 11.07 -7.81 4.87
C ILE A 36 12.29 -7.06 5.41
N ALA A 37 12.07 -6.12 6.32
CA ALA A 37 13.14 -5.33 6.91
C ALA A 37 14.00 -6.15 7.89
N THR A 38 15.29 -5.85 7.93
CA THR A 38 16.22 -6.32 8.97
C THR A 38 16.98 -5.12 9.54
N PRO A 39 16.81 -4.75 10.82
CA PRO A 39 15.95 -5.37 11.83
C PRO A 39 14.46 -5.19 11.52
N PHE A 40 13.63 -6.17 11.91
CA PHE A 40 12.20 -6.18 11.59
C PHE A 40 11.43 -5.00 12.21
N ARG A 41 11.92 -4.49 13.35
CA ARG A 41 11.35 -3.31 14.04
C ARG A 41 11.64 -1.98 13.36
N ALA A 42 12.65 -1.90 12.48
CA ALA A 42 12.99 -0.69 11.73
C ALA A 42 13.18 0.60 12.55
N CYS A 43 13.60 0.49 13.82
CA CYS A 43 13.91 1.65 14.69
C CYS A 43 15.37 2.12 14.57
N CYS A 44 16.12 1.57 13.62
CA CYS A 44 17.50 1.91 13.29
C CYS A 44 17.70 1.75 11.78
N ALA A 45 18.88 2.08 11.29
CA ALA A 45 19.28 1.83 9.90
C ALA A 45 19.06 0.35 9.51
N LEU A 46 18.42 0.14 8.36
CA LEU A 46 18.11 -1.19 7.83
C LEU A 46 19.35 -1.78 7.16
N LYS A 47 19.66 -3.03 7.48
CA LYS A 47 20.87 -3.75 7.06
C LYS A 47 20.79 -4.37 5.67
N ASN A 48 19.57 -4.55 5.16
CA ASN A 48 19.28 -5.17 3.85
C ASN A 48 18.64 -4.17 2.87
N ASP A 49 19.00 -2.90 3.01
CA ASP A 49 18.57 -1.77 2.19
C ASP A 49 18.79 -1.96 0.68
N LEU A 50 19.88 -2.64 0.29
CA LEU A 50 20.15 -3.03 -1.10
C LEU A 50 19.00 -3.81 -1.76
N LEU A 51 18.11 -4.43 -0.98
CA LEU A 51 16.98 -5.19 -1.47
C LEU A 51 15.70 -4.34 -1.67
N PHE A 52 15.66 -3.08 -1.25
CA PHE A 52 14.41 -2.32 -1.14
C PHE A 52 14.07 -1.40 -2.31
N ALA A 53 15.02 -1.13 -3.20
CA ALA A 53 14.79 -0.26 -4.35
C ALA A 53 13.54 -0.73 -5.15
N GLY A 54 12.52 0.13 -5.20
CA GLY A 54 11.26 -0.16 -5.89
C GLY A 54 10.34 -1.18 -5.18
N LYS A 55 10.56 -1.47 -3.89
CA LYS A 55 9.79 -2.46 -3.13
C LYS A 55 9.01 -1.85 -1.96
N VAL A 56 7.91 -2.52 -1.64
CA VAL A 56 7.13 -2.28 -0.42
C VAL A 56 7.81 -3.03 0.72
N VAL A 57 8.16 -2.33 1.79
CA VAL A 57 8.93 -2.91 2.89
C VAL A 57 8.02 -3.22 4.08
N VAL A 58 8.13 -4.42 4.61
CA VAL A 58 7.36 -4.90 5.77
C VAL A 58 8.21 -4.75 7.02
N VAL A 59 7.59 -4.16 8.05
CA VAL A 59 8.18 -3.93 9.38
C VAL A 59 7.17 -4.32 10.46
N GLU A 60 7.63 -4.47 11.69
CA GLU A 60 6.78 -4.77 12.85
C GLU A 60 6.61 -3.55 13.76
N ARG A 61 5.43 -3.43 14.36
CA ARG A 61 5.11 -2.47 15.41
C ARG A 61 5.97 -2.71 16.67
N GLY A 62 6.32 -1.63 17.36
CA GLY A 62 7.03 -1.65 18.64
C GLY A 62 8.31 -0.81 18.63
N ASP A 63 8.86 -0.54 19.81
CA ASP A 63 10.13 0.16 20.11
C ASP A 63 10.25 1.63 19.67
N CYS A 64 9.62 2.04 18.58
CA CYS A 64 9.63 3.40 18.04
C CYS A 64 8.30 3.73 17.32
N THR A 65 8.16 4.99 16.90
CA THR A 65 6.93 5.50 16.27
C THR A 65 6.73 4.98 14.84
N PHE A 66 5.48 4.99 14.34
CA PHE A 66 5.17 4.63 12.95
C PHE A 66 5.85 5.55 11.92
N LEU A 67 5.96 6.84 12.25
CA LEU A 67 6.64 7.82 11.43
C LEU A 67 8.13 7.46 11.28
N GLU A 68 8.80 7.16 12.39
CA GLU A 68 10.23 6.82 12.39
C GLU A 68 10.52 5.55 11.58
N LYS A 69 9.68 4.51 11.72
CA LYS A 69 9.78 3.29 10.89
C LYS A 69 9.71 3.61 9.41
N THR A 70 8.73 4.44 9.03
CA THR A 70 8.51 4.82 7.63
C THR A 70 9.65 5.69 7.09
N GLN A 71 10.22 6.58 7.91
CA GLN A 71 11.43 7.33 7.58
C GLN A 71 12.63 6.42 7.31
N ASN A 72 12.83 5.38 8.13
CA ASN A 72 13.93 4.45 7.95
C ASN A 72 13.75 3.58 6.70
N VAL A 73 12.51 3.20 6.37
CA VAL A 73 12.18 2.53 5.10
C VAL A 73 12.45 3.44 3.90
N GLU A 74 12.03 4.70 3.96
CA GLU A 74 12.24 5.68 2.88
C GLU A 74 13.73 5.93 2.65
N LYS A 75 14.51 6.15 3.72
CA LYS A 75 15.97 6.32 3.64
C LYS A 75 16.67 5.12 3.03
N ALA A 76 16.14 3.92 3.25
CA ALA A 76 16.65 2.68 2.69
C ALA A 76 16.16 2.40 1.25
N GLY A 77 15.39 3.30 0.64
CA GLY A 77 14.95 3.22 -0.76
C GLY A 77 13.65 2.43 -1.00
N GLY A 78 12.94 2.06 0.07
CA GLY A 78 11.59 1.50 -0.04
C GLY A 78 10.59 2.52 -0.59
N ILE A 79 9.60 2.05 -1.34
CA ILE A 79 8.58 2.92 -1.97
C ILE A 79 7.27 3.01 -1.18
N ALA A 80 7.10 2.14 -0.18
CA ALA A 80 6.02 2.18 0.80
C ALA A 80 6.38 1.28 2.00
N ALA A 81 5.71 1.50 3.13
CA ALA A 81 5.85 0.65 4.32
C ALA A 81 4.54 -0.05 4.68
N ILE A 82 4.61 -1.33 5.03
CA ILE A 82 3.53 -2.07 5.70
C ILE A 82 4.00 -2.35 7.12
N VAL A 83 3.29 -1.82 8.11
CA VAL A 83 3.57 -2.08 9.53
C VAL A 83 2.62 -3.17 10.02
N LEU A 84 3.17 -4.27 10.50
CA LEU A 84 2.39 -5.35 11.09
C LEU A 84 2.24 -5.14 12.60
N ASP A 85 1.06 -5.40 13.13
CA ASP A 85 0.85 -5.47 14.57
C ASP A 85 1.66 -6.62 15.18
N SER A 86 2.25 -6.37 16.34
CA SER A 86 2.97 -7.39 17.10
C SER A 86 2.03 -8.27 17.94
N ASP A 87 0.79 -7.82 18.17
CA ASP A 87 -0.25 -8.63 18.81
C ASP A 87 -0.95 -9.51 17.75
N PRO A 88 -0.81 -10.85 17.81
CA PRO A 88 -1.35 -11.74 16.79
C PRO A 88 -2.87 -11.93 16.86
N TYR A 89 -3.54 -11.41 17.91
CA TYR A 89 -4.98 -11.59 18.11
C TYR A 89 -5.80 -10.37 17.70
N THR A 90 -5.16 -9.26 17.36
CA THR A 90 -5.84 -8.07 16.89
C THR A 90 -6.34 -8.25 15.45
N SER A 91 -7.44 -7.59 15.13
CA SER A 91 -8.09 -7.54 13.82
C SER A 91 -8.89 -6.25 13.73
N MET A 92 -9.20 -5.82 12.50
CA MET A 92 -10.13 -4.72 12.27
C MET A 92 -11.49 -4.90 12.96
N THR A 93 -11.92 -6.14 13.17
CA THR A 93 -13.24 -6.45 13.75
C THR A 93 -13.28 -6.42 15.28
N ASN A 94 -12.14 -6.61 15.95
CA ASN A 94 -12.10 -6.84 17.39
C ASN A 94 -11.22 -5.83 18.16
N SER A 95 -10.52 -4.95 17.45
CA SER A 95 -9.58 -4.00 18.01
C SER A 95 -10.05 -2.57 17.76
N SER A 96 -9.80 -1.68 18.71
CA SER A 96 -10.13 -0.27 18.53
C SER A 96 -9.36 0.30 17.35
N PHE A 97 -10.08 0.94 16.44
CA PHE A 97 -9.48 1.65 15.32
C PHE A 97 -8.58 2.76 15.87
N PHE A 98 -7.30 2.73 15.50
CA PHE A 98 -6.37 3.80 15.79
C PHE A 98 -5.78 4.31 14.49
N VAL A 99 -5.58 5.62 14.44
CA VAL A 99 -5.00 6.30 13.29
C VAL A 99 -3.50 6.42 13.51
N MET A 100 -2.69 6.01 12.53
CA MET A 100 -1.26 6.29 12.56
C MET A 100 -1.04 7.77 12.24
N SER A 101 -1.00 8.60 13.28
CA SER A 101 -0.72 10.02 13.17
C SER A 101 0.76 10.31 13.40
N ALA A 102 1.26 11.35 12.74
CA ALA A 102 2.58 11.90 13.00
C ALA A 102 2.47 13.06 14.00
N ASP A 103 3.38 13.12 14.96
CA ASP A 103 3.52 14.28 15.85
C ASP A 103 4.34 15.36 15.12
N GLY A 104 3.67 16.43 14.67
CA GLY A 104 4.31 17.59 14.02
C GLY A 104 4.39 17.50 12.48
N ASN A 105 5.34 18.25 11.89
CA ASN A 105 5.47 18.35 10.43
C ASN A 105 6.33 17.19 9.88
N SER A 106 5.71 16.18 9.27
CA SER A 106 6.40 15.01 8.72
C SER A 106 6.96 15.29 7.32
N THR A 107 8.23 14.96 7.07
CA THR A 107 8.86 15.09 5.74
C THR A 107 8.81 13.81 4.91
N VAL A 108 8.23 12.73 5.45
CA VAL A 108 8.09 11.43 4.77
C VAL A 108 7.20 11.60 3.55
N ARG A 109 7.58 10.98 2.44
CA ARG A 109 6.86 11.04 1.15
C ARG A 109 6.28 9.71 0.74
N ILE A 110 6.85 8.59 1.18
CA ILE A 110 6.26 7.28 0.89
C ILE A 110 5.00 7.04 1.74
N PRO A 111 3.98 6.33 1.23
CA PRO A 111 2.82 5.96 2.02
C PRO A 111 3.17 4.82 2.99
N SER A 112 2.39 4.71 4.06
CA SER A 112 2.42 3.54 4.93
C SER A 112 1.03 3.09 5.36
N VAL A 113 0.88 1.79 5.62
CA VAL A 113 -0.36 1.17 6.08
C VAL A 113 -0.09 0.24 7.25
N PHE A 114 -1.10 0.00 8.07
CA PHE A 114 -1.07 -0.88 9.23
C PHE A 114 -1.94 -2.11 9.02
N LEU A 115 -1.40 -3.30 9.31
CA LEU A 115 -2.15 -4.56 9.36
C LEU A 115 -2.23 -5.06 10.80
N PHE A 116 -3.45 -5.35 11.26
CA PHE A 116 -3.68 -6.02 12.53
C PHE A 116 -3.22 -7.49 12.49
N GLY A 117 -3.09 -8.13 13.65
CA GLY A 117 -2.46 -9.44 13.80
C GLY A 117 -3.03 -10.56 12.92
N LEU A 118 -4.35 -10.68 12.80
CA LEU A 118 -4.99 -11.73 12.00
C LEU A 118 -4.72 -11.53 10.49
N GLU A 119 -4.82 -10.30 10.02
CA GLU A 119 -4.57 -9.90 8.64
C GLU A 119 -3.07 -10.01 8.33
N ALA A 120 -2.20 -9.57 9.25
CA ALA A 120 -0.75 -9.69 9.17
C ALA A 120 -0.30 -11.16 9.06
N LYS A 121 -0.87 -12.06 9.86
CA LYS A 121 -0.58 -13.50 9.80
C LYS A 121 -0.94 -14.08 8.43
N SER A 122 -2.10 -13.72 7.91
CA SER A 122 -2.58 -14.17 6.60
C SER A 122 -1.72 -13.60 5.46
N PHE A 123 -1.33 -12.33 5.57
CA PHE A 123 -0.43 -11.67 4.64
C PHE A 123 0.96 -12.31 4.63
N MET A 124 1.55 -12.56 5.79
CA MET A 124 2.87 -13.21 5.90
C MET A 124 2.85 -14.64 5.36
N LYS A 125 1.74 -15.38 5.55
CA LYS A 125 1.56 -16.69 4.90
C LYS A 125 1.57 -16.57 3.38
N LEU A 126 0.85 -15.59 2.82
CA LEU A 126 0.86 -15.33 1.38
C LEU A 126 2.26 -15.01 0.86
N LEU A 127 3.06 -14.23 1.59
CA LEU A 127 4.45 -13.94 1.20
C LEU A 127 5.35 -15.18 1.23
N ALA A 128 5.13 -16.09 2.18
CA ALA A 128 5.87 -17.35 2.27
C ALA A 128 5.52 -18.28 1.10
N ASP A 129 4.23 -18.36 0.73
CA ASP A 129 3.75 -19.19 -0.38
C ASP A 129 4.11 -18.58 -1.75
N HIS A 130 4.21 -17.24 -1.82
CA HIS A 130 4.44 -16.48 -3.05
C HIS A 130 5.48 -15.34 -2.85
N PRO A 131 6.79 -15.66 -2.81
CA PRO A 131 7.83 -14.66 -2.49
C PRO A 131 7.99 -13.53 -3.52
N ASP A 132 7.52 -13.74 -4.75
CA ASP A 132 7.58 -12.76 -5.84
C ASP A 132 6.26 -11.98 -6.05
N VAL A 133 5.31 -12.08 -5.12
CA VAL A 133 4.01 -11.43 -5.25
C VAL A 133 4.14 -9.91 -5.32
N LEU A 134 3.36 -9.31 -6.22
CA LEU A 134 3.17 -7.87 -6.30
C LEU A 134 2.00 -7.48 -5.41
N VAL A 135 2.23 -6.51 -4.54
CA VAL A 135 1.18 -5.93 -3.70
C VAL A 135 0.84 -4.54 -4.19
N ARG A 136 -0.42 -4.15 -3.98
CA ARG A 136 -0.88 -2.79 -4.19
C ARG A 136 -1.40 -2.21 -2.89
N LEU A 137 -0.92 -1.02 -2.53
CA LEU A 137 -1.48 -0.21 -1.44
C LEU A 137 -2.40 0.86 -2.06
N GLY A 138 -3.61 1.00 -1.52
CA GLY A 138 -4.59 2.02 -1.94
C GLY A 138 -5.97 1.79 -1.29
N GLU A 139 -6.79 2.84 -1.23
CA GLU A 139 -8.09 2.85 -0.50
C GLU A 139 -9.11 1.81 -0.99
N LYS A 140 -9.05 1.45 -2.28
CA LYS A 140 -9.89 0.36 -2.83
C LYS A 140 -9.02 -0.80 -3.27
N THR A 141 -9.42 -2.01 -2.89
CA THR A 141 -9.09 -3.22 -3.65
C THR A 141 -9.59 -2.98 -5.07
N LEU A 142 -8.67 -2.74 -6.02
CA LEU A 142 -9.05 -2.46 -7.39
C LEU A 142 -9.66 -3.73 -7.99
N ASN A 143 -10.99 -3.83 -7.94
CA ASN A 143 -11.71 -4.78 -8.76
C ASN A 143 -11.63 -4.28 -10.21
N PRO A 144 -11.11 -5.08 -11.17
CA PRO A 144 -11.03 -4.68 -12.57
C PRO A 144 -12.37 -4.19 -13.15
N SER A 145 -13.50 -4.71 -12.66
CA SER A 145 -14.83 -4.25 -13.08
C SER A 145 -15.14 -2.81 -12.67
N VAL A 146 -14.57 -2.31 -11.57
CA VAL A 146 -14.74 -0.91 -11.10
C VAL A 146 -13.90 0.03 -11.95
N ILE A 147 -12.69 -0.36 -12.37
CA ILE A 147 -11.85 0.43 -13.27
C ILE A 147 -12.49 0.54 -14.65
N ILE A 148 -12.95 -0.59 -15.19
CA ILE A 148 -13.60 -0.62 -16.51
C ILE A 148 -14.87 0.24 -16.46
N SER A 149 -15.71 0.10 -15.44
CA SER A 149 -16.89 0.94 -15.27
C SER A 149 -16.55 2.44 -15.12
N GLY A 150 -15.52 2.80 -14.35
CA GLY A 150 -15.06 4.19 -14.21
C GLY A 150 -14.52 4.77 -15.53
N TYR A 151 -13.73 4.00 -16.29
CA TYR A 151 -13.25 4.38 -17.61
C TYR A 151 -14.40 4.62 -18.60
N TRP A 152 -15.43 3.75 -18.59
CA TRP A 152 -16.63 3.95 -19.43
C TRP A 152 -17.49 5.14 -18.98
N ARG A 153 -17.51 5.45 -17.68
CA ARG A 153 -18.33 6.54 -17.14
C ARG A 153 -17.68 7.91 -17.33
N ASP A 154 -16.36 7.99 -17.19
CA ASP A 154 -15.61 9.25 -17.27
C ASP A 154 -15.03 9.50 -18.69
N GLY A 155 -14.87 8.45 -19.50
CA GLY A 155 -14.32 8.51 -20.86
C GLY A 155 -15.26 8.96 -21.98
N PHE A 156 -16.56 9.19 -21.70
CA PHE A 156 -17.52 9.68 -22.71
C PHE A 156 -17.87 11.18 -22.59
N ARG A 157 -17.18 11.91 -21.70
CA ARG A 157 -17.26 13.38 -21.62
C ARG A 157 -16.01 14.06 -22.18
N ALA A 158 -15.46 13.55 -23.27
CA ALA A 158 -14.62 14.35 -24.15
C ALA A 158 -15.53 15.25 -25.00
N ASP A 159 -15.55 16.54 -24.67
CA ASP A 159 -16.18 17.61 -25.42
C ASP A 159 -15.76 17.58 -26.90
N HIS A 160 -16.66 17.06 -27.75
CA HIS A 160 -16.52 17.01 -29.20
C HIS A 160 -17.02 18.30 -29.89
N SER A 161 -16.83 19.49 -29.29
CA SER A 161 -17.31 20.73 -29.92
C SER A 161 -16.28 21.82 -30.23
N ARG A 162 -14.96 21.58 -30.09
CA ARG A 162 -13.95 22.66 -30.33
C ARG A 162 -12.66 22.32 -31.09
N VAL A 163 -12.68 21.35 -32.03
CA VAL A 163 -11.47 21.03 -32.83
C VAL A 163 -11.68 21.03 -34.36
N LEU A 164 -12.75 21.64 -34.90
CA LEU A 164 -12.92 21.72 -36.37
C LEU A 164 -13.50 23.05 -36.87
N SER A 165 -12.78 24.16 -36.65
CA SER A 165 -12.88 25.35 -37.52
C SER A 165 -11.74 26.33 -37.25
N ARG A 166 -10.51 25.97 -37.65
CA ARG A 166 -9.47 26.96 -37.97
C ARG A 166 -8.58 26.45 -39.09
N LYS A 167 -8.78 27.07 -40.26
CA LYS A 167 -7.91 27.21 -41.44
C LYS A 167 -7.80 26.05 -42.43
N VAL A 168 -8.48 26.21 -43.58
CA VAL A 168 -7.86 26.14 -44.92
C VAL A 168 -8.45 27.29 -45.76
N HIS A 169 -7.59 28.22 -46.18
CA HIS A 169 -7.71 28.91 -47.47
C HIS A 169 -7.09 28.00 -48.52
#